data_AF-A0A523MJN2-F1
#
_entry.id   AF-A0A523MJN2-F1
#
_cell.length_a   1.000
_cell.length_b   1.000
_cell.length_c   1.000
_cell.angle_alpha   90.00
_cell.angle_beta   90.00
_cell.angle_gamma   90.00
#
_symmetry.space_group_name_H-M   'P 1'
#
loop_
_entity.id
_entity.type
_entity.pdbx_description
1 polymer ?
#
loop_
_entity_poly.entity_id
_entity_poly.type
_entity_poly.pdbx_seq_one_letter_code
_entity_poly.pdbx_strand_id
1 'polypeptide(L)'
;MFKESVIGKTGQWWKLGIGVIAMLFGSIAPVVDSTGISMMTGTVIALVGYAFSIAFISCPQCRLRWFWKALIYSELYKPLFTKSTCPNCEHEF
;
A
#
# COMPACT_ATOMS: atom_id res chain seq x y z
N MET A 1 9.96 -6.33 -14.38
CA MET A 1 10.00 -6.51 -12.91
C MET A 1 8.63 -6.33 -12.27
N PHE A 2 8.04 -5.13 -12.19
CA PHE A 2 6.78 -4.92 -11.46
C PHE A 2 5.52 -5.63 -12.01
N LYS A 3 5.49 -5.96 -13.31
CA LYS A 3 4.37 -6.74 -13.92
C LYS A 3 4.32 -8.20 -13.47
N GLU A 4 5.46 -8.77 -13.07
CA GLU A 4 5.56 -10.15 -12.57
C GLU A 4 5.47 -10.21 -11.04
N SER A 5 5.31 -9.07 -10.38
CA SER A 5 5.12 -9.02 -8.93
C SER A 5 3.74 -9.53 -8.52
N VAL A 6 3.61 -10.04 -7.30
CA VAL A 6 2.33 -10.49 -6.73
C VAL A 6 1.28 -9.38 -6.80
N ILE A 7 1.68 -8.13 -6.53
CA ILE A 7 0.79 -6.95 -6.60
C ILE A 7 0.36 -6.67 -8.06
N GLY A 8 1.29 -6.88 -9.00
CA GLY A 8 1.06 -6.86 -10.45
C GLY A 8 -0.01 -7.83 -10.89
N LYS A 9 0.23 -9.11 -10.63
CA LYS A 9 -0.60 -10.21 -11.10
C LYS A 9 -1.98 -10.23 -10.44
N THR A 10 -2.08 -9.79 -9.18
CA THR A 10 -3.37 -9.68 -8.48
C THR A 10 -4.14 -8.39 -8.81
N GLY A 11 -3.58 -7.50 -9.64
CA GLY A 11 -4.22 -6.25 -10.03
C GLY A 11 -4.39 -5.26 -8.88
N GLN A 12 -3.63 -5.38 -7.78
CA GLN A 12 -3.78 -4.54 -6.59
C GLN A 12 -2.99 -3.23 -6.65
N TRP A 13 -2.34 -2.93 -7.78
CA TRP A 13 -1.62 -1.67 -8.01
C TRP A 13 -2.47 -0.43 -7.82
N TRP A 14 -3.77 -0.48 -8.17
CA TRP A 14 -4.65 0.67 -7.99
C TRP A 14 -4.85 0.99 -6.50
N LYS A 15 -4.95 -0.03 -5.63
CA LYS A 15 -5.08 0.17 -4.18
C LYS A 15 -3.82 0.78 -3.59
N LEU A 16 -2.65 0.29 -4.03
CA LEU A 16 -1.36 0.84 -3.64
C LEU A 16 -1.21 2.29 -4.12
N GLY A 17 -1.61 2.57 -5.37
CA GLY A 17 -1.61 3.91 -5.94
C GLY A 17 -2.46 4.89 -5.13
N ILE A 18 -3.71 4.52 -4.78
CA ILE A 18 -4.58 5.34 -3.94
C ILE A 18 -3.93 5.62 -2.58
N GLY A 19 -3.39 4.59 -1.93
CA GLY A 19 -2.74 4.75 -0.63
C GLY A 19 -1.54 5.69 -0.67
N VAL A 20 -0.67 5.54 -1.67
CA VAL A 20 0.51 6.39 -1.86
C VAL A 20 0.09 7.82 -2.20
N ILE A 21 -0.87 8.02 -3.10
CA ILE A 21 -1.38 9.35 -3.46
C ILE A 21 -2.00 10.03 -2.24
N ALA A 22 -2.79 9.32 -1.43
CA ALA A 22 -3.38 9.87 -0.21
C ALA A 22 -2.31 10.26 0.82
N MET A 23 -1.25 9.44 1.00
CA MET A 23 -0.11 9.82 1.86
C MET A 23 0.61 11.06 1.34
N LEU A 24 0.94 11.12 0.05
CA LEU A 24 1.65 12.25 -0.55
C LEU A 24 0.81 13.53 -0.48
N PHE A 25 -0.46 13.45 -0.90
CA PHE A 25 -1.38 14.58 -0.86
C PHE A 25 -1.61 15.06 0.58
N GLY A 26 -1.89 14.14 1.51
CA GLY A 26 -2.08 14.50 2.91
C GLY A 26 -0.84 15.12 3.57
N SER A 27 0.36 14.79 3.09
CA SER A 27 1.61 15.36 3.62
C SER A 27 1.99 16.69 2.96
N ILE A 28 1.71 16.87 1.67
CA ILE A 28 2.14 18.04 0.89
C ILE A 28 1.08 19.14 0.88
N ALA A 29 -0.19 18.79 0.70
CA ALA A 29 -1.27 19.77 0.59
C ALA A 29 -1.35 20.76 1.77
N PRO A 30 -1.26 20.34 3.05
CA PRO A 30 -1.31 21.29 4.17
C PRO A 30 -0.10 22.22 4.29
N VAL A 31 1.00 21.95 3.56
CA VAL A 31 2.18 22.82 3.50
C VAL A 31 2.01 23.90 2.43
N VAL A 32 1.05 23.72 1.52
CA VAL A 32 0.77 24.65 0.44
C VAL A 32 -0.44 25.50 0.82
N ASP A 33 -0.19 26.77 1.16
CA ASP A 33 -1.20 27.71 1.64
C ASP A 33 -2.40 27.88 0.69
N SER A 34 -2.21 27.65 -0.62
CA SER A 34 -3.28 27.78 -1.63
C SER A 34 -4.33 26.66 -1.57
N THR A 35 -4.09 25.59 -0.83
CA THR A 35 -5.03 24.46 -0.74
C THR A 35 -6.13 24.65 0.29
N GLY A 36 -5.94 25.55 1.26
CA GLY A 36 -6.86 25.75 2.39
C GLY A 36 -7.01 24.52 3.31
N ILE A 37 -6.16 23.50 3.17
CA ILE A 37 -6.21 22.28 3.97
C ILE A 37 -5.41 22.47 5.26
N SER A 38 -6.06 22.26 6.40
CA SER A 38 -5.36 22.31 7.69
C SER A 38 -4.37 21.15 7.85
N MET A 39 -3.30 21.37 8.62
CA MET A 39 -2.31 20.34 8.95
C MET A 39 -2.94 19.09 9.57
N MET A 40 -3.98 19.28 10.40
CA MET A 40 -4.74 18.18 11.00
C MET A 40 -5.47 17.36 9.93
N THR A 41 -6.17 18.03 9.01
CA THR A 41 -6.90 17.38 7.91
C THR A 41 -5.94 16.62 7.00
N GLY A 42 -4.81 17.21 6.63
CA GLY A 42 -3.79 16.54 5.80
C GLY A 42 -3.22 15.29 6.49
N THR A 43 -2.93 15.39 7.78
CA THR A 43 -2.43 14.25 8.58
C THR A 43 -3.46 13.12 8.63
N VAL A 44 -4.74 13.43 8.83
CA VAL A 44 -5.82 12.42 8.80
C VAL A 44 -5.89 11.73 7.45
N ILE A 45 -5.82 12.48 6.34
CA ILE A 45 -5.82 11.91 4.98
C ILE A 45 -4.64 10.96 4.79
N ALA A 46 -3.44 11.37 5.21
CA ALA A 46 -2.24 10.54 5.09
C ALA A 46 -2.35 9.25 5.92
N LEU A 47 -2.83 9.34 7.16
CA LEU A 47 -3.04 8.18 8.04
C LEU A 47 -4.10 7.23 7.49
N VAL A 48 -5.21 7.75 6.95
CA VAL A 48 -6.26 6.92 6.33
C VAL A 48 -5.73 6.23 5.07
N GLY A 49 -4.95 6.91 4.23
CA GLY A 49 -4.31 6.31 3.06
C GLY A 49 -3.35 5.17 3.42
N TYR A 50 -2.58 5.37 4.49
CA TYR A 50 -1.69 4.35 5.02
C TYR A 50 -2.47 3.14 5.58
N ALA A 51 -3.48 3.39 6.43
CA ALA A 51 -4.34 2.36 6.99
C ALA A 51 -5.08 1.57 5.90
N PHE A 52 -5.55 2.24 4.85
CA PHE A 52 -6.16 1.61 3.68
C PHE A 52 -5.20 0.63 3.00
N SER A 53 -3.96 1.06 2.76
CA SER A 53 -2.93 0.22 2.13
C SER A 53 -2.67 -1.05 2.95
N ILE A 54 -2.62 -0.92 4.26
CA ILE A 54 -2.41 -2.03 5.19
C ILE A 54 -3.60 -2.99 5.24
N ALA A 55 -4.83 -2.45 5.24
CA ALA A 55 -6.04 -3.24 5.42
C ALA A 55 -6.51 -3.95 4.14
N PHE A 56 -6.38 -3.29 2.98
CA PHE A 56 -7.02 -3.74 1.73
C PHE A 56 -6.08 -4.37 0.71
N ILE A 57 -4.76 -4.23 0.88
CA ILE A 57 -3.77 -4.91 0.05
C ILE A 57 -3.46 -6.28 0.67
N SER A 58 -4.08 -7.30 0.10
CA SER A 58 -4.11 -8.65 0.67
C SER A 58 -4.14 -9.71 -0.41
N CYS A 59 -3.55 -10.87 -0.13
CA CYS A 59 -3.62 -12.01 -1.02
C CYS A 59 -5.09 -12.45 -1.25
N PRO A 60 -5.56 -12.62 -2.49
CA PRO A 60 -6.94 -13.08 -2.73
C PRO A 60 -7.16 -14.54 -2.31
N GLN A 61 -6.11 -15.37 -2.28
CA GLN A 61 -6.20 -16.77 -1.85
C GLN A 61 -6.22 -16.91 -0.32
N CYS A 62 -5.13 -16.54 0.35
CA CYS A 62 -5.03 -16.72 1.81
C CYS A 62 -5.54 -15.54 2.64
N ARG A 63 -6.03 -14.46 2.00
CA ARG A 63 -6.47 -13.20 2.64
C ARG A 63 -5.42 -12.54 3.53
N LEU A 64 -4.16 -12.95 3.41
CA LEU A 64 -3.07 -12.35 4.18
C LEU A 64 -2.89 -10.89 3.74
N ARG A 65 -2.98 -9.97 4.70
CA ARG A 65 -2.64 -8.56 4.51
C ARG A 65 -1.13 -8.41 4.42
N TRP A 66 -0.62 -8.23 3.21
CA TRP A 66 0.81 -8.24 2.95
C TRP A 66 1.55 -7.12 3.67
N PHE A 67 1.03 -5.89 3.59
CA PHE A 67 1.63 -4.74 4.25
C PHE A 67 1.55 -4.85 5.77
N TRP A 68 0.46 -5.40 6.33
CA TRP A 68 0.40 -5.70 7.77
C TRP A 68 1.51 -6.66 8.20
N LYS A 69 1.72 -7.76 7.46
CA LYS A 69 2.79 -8.71 7.78
C LYS A 69 4.18 -8.11 7.55
N ALA A 70 4.33 -7.27 6.54
CA ALA A 70 5.58 -6.59 6.23
C ALA A 70 5.97 -5.51 7.27
N LEU A 71 4.99 -4.96 8.02
CA LEU A 71 5.28 -4.10 9.17
C LEU A 71 5.95 -4.86 10.32
N ILE A 72 5.58 -6.13 10.49
CA ILE A 72 6.16 -6.99 11.53
C ILE A 72 7.50 -7.58 11.04
N TYR A 73 7.55 -7.97 9.77
CA TYR A 73 8.73 -8.57 9.13
C TYR A 73 9.09 -7.81 7.84
N SER A 74 9.99 -6.84 7.97
CA SER A 74 10.37 -5.94 6.87
C SER A 74 10.90 -6.65 5.62
N GLU A 75 11.48 -7.84 5.79
CA GLU A 75 11.98 -8.69 4.70
C GLU A 75 10.89 -9.06 3.67
N LEU A 76 9.60 -9.01 4.05
CA LEU A 76 8.48 -9.30 3.17
C LEU A 76 8.18 -8.18 2.16
N TYR A 77 8.69 -6.95 2.35
CA TYR A 77 8.44 -5.86 1.40
C TYR A 77 9.01 -6.19 0.02
N LYS A 78 10.27 -6.62 -0.04
CA LYS A 78 10.96 -6.90 -1.31
C LYS A 78 10.25 -7.96 -2.17
N PRO A 79 9.93 -9.17 -1.66
CA PRO A 79 9.30 -10.21 -2.47
C PRO A 79 7.92 -9.83 -3.01
N LEU A 80 7.18 -8.93 -2.34
CA LEU A 80 5.88 -8.46 -2.85
C LEU A 80 5.97 -7.72 -4.19
N PHE A 81 7.10 -7.07 -4.45
CA PHE A 81 7.36 -6.31 -5.67
C PHE A 81 8.24 -7.06 -6.68
N THR A 82 8.86 -8.17 -6.29
CA THR A 82 9.83 -8.90 -7.13
C THR A 82 9.44 -10.32 -7.49
N LYS A 83 8.62 -11.01 -6.68
CA LYS A 83 8.18 -12.39 -6.93
C LYS A 83 6.72 -12.42 -7.37
N SER A 84 6.33 -13.43 -8.14
CA SER A 84 4.94 -13.73 -8.51
C SER A 84 4.19 -14.55 -7.45
N THR A 85 4.93 -15.13 -6.51
CA THR A 85 4.42 -16.05 -5.49
C THR A 85 4.08 -15.34 -4.19
N CYS A 86 2.93 -15.66 -3.58
CA CYS A 86 2.58 -15.13 -2.25
C CYS A 86 3.52 -15.71 -1.18
N PRO A 87 4.17 -14.88 -0.34
CA PRO A 87 5.17 -15.32 0.63
C PRO A 87 4.60 -16.09 1.84
N ASN A 88 3.31 -16.42 1.85
CA ASN A 88 2.65 -17.11 2.95
C ASN A 88 1.96 -18.40 2.55
N CYS A 89 1.23 -18.38 1.42
CA CYS A 89 0.56 -19.57 0.91
C CYS A 89 1.24 -20.15 -0.33
N GLU A 90 2.36 -19.56 -0.75
CA GLU A 90 3.17 -20.02 -1.90
C GLU A 90 2.39 -20.17 -3.21
N HIS A 91 1.23 -19.53 -3.30
CA HIS A 91 0.42 -19.52 -4.50
C HIS A 91 1.04 -18.60 -5.54
N GLU A 92 1.17 -19.09 -6.77
CA GLU A 92 1.72 -18.38 -7.92
C GLU A 92 0.63 -17.63 -8.68
N PHE A 93 0.89 -16.36 -9.02
CA PHE A 93 -0.04 -15.47 -9.73
C PHE A 93 0.52 -15.03 -11.09
#